data_AF-A0A7S2TJ95-F1
#
_entry.id   AF-A0A7S2TJ95-F1
#
_cell.length_a   1.000
_cell.length_b   1.000
_cell.length_c   1.000
_cell.angle_alpha   90.00
_cell.angle_beta   90.00
_cell.angle_gamma   90.00
#
_symmetry.space_group_name_H-M   'P 1'
#
loop_
_entity.id
_entity.type
_entity.pdbx_description
1 polymer ?
#
loop_
_entity_poly.entity_id
_entity_poly.type
_entity_poly.pdbx_seq_one_letter_code
_entity_poly.pdbx_strand_id
1 'polypeptide(L)'
;IKFDLLLDYVRNRLGVDYLATGHYARIARTTPPAINTNDPLVAATTLPSTSSSTSPAHSNHQSTTAAHHSTAATTAFSSSAAAVSLQVAEDPLKDQTYFLCGILQSNLDHIIFPLHNLHKEQVRSIARDLNLPNQDRRSSAGICMVGRR
;
A
#
# COMPACT_ATOMS: atom_id res chain seq x y z
N ILE A 1 13.74 -12.12 5.83
CA ILE A 1 14.85 -11.86 6.79
C ILE A 1 15.80 -10.76 6.32
N LYS A 2 16.34 -10.75 5.08
CA LYS A 2 17.34 -9.74 4.67
C LYS A 2 16.79 -8.35 4.32
N PHE A 3 15.57 -8.26 3.78
CA PHE A 3 15.10 -7.01 3.20
C PHE A 3 14.73 -5.97 4.25
N ASP A 4 14.05 -6.39 5.33
CA ASP A 4 13.64 -5.48 6.42
C ASP A 4 14.84 -4.96 7.20
N LEU A 5 15.80 -5.82 7.55
CA LEU A 5 17.03 -5.40 8.24
C LEU A 5 17.86 -4.41 7.42
N LEU A 6 17.95 -4.63 6.10
CA LEU A 6 18.63 -3.70 5.20
C LEU A 6 17.89 -2.36 5.16
N LEU A 7 16.56 -2.38 5.06
CA LEU A 7 15.76 -1.17 5.01
C LEU A 7 15.86 -0.38 6.32
N ASP A 8 15.79 -1.05 7.47
CA ASP A 8 15.96 -0.43 8.79
C ASP A 8 17.34 0.23 8.92
N TYR A 9 18.40 -0.43 8.45
CA TYR A 9 19.74 0.14 8.45
C TYR A 9 19.81 1.40 7.58
N VAL A 10 19.31 1.32 6.34
CA VAL A 10 19.38 2.42 5.38
C VAL A 10 18.57 3.64 5.87
N ARG A 11 17.40 3.41 6.49
CA ARG A 11 16.56 4.49 7.02
C ARG A 11 17.09 5.07 8.32
N ASN A 12 17.35 4.21 9.30
CA ASN A 12 17.64 4.67 10.67
C ASN A 12 19.11 5.00 10.90
N ARG A 13 20.03 4.47 10.08
CA ARG A 13 21.47 4.72 10.21
C ARG A 13 22.03 5.63 9.12
N LEU A 14 21.57 5.48 7.88
CA LEU A 14 22.08 6.29 6.76
C LEU A 14 21.18 7.51 6.45
N GLY A 15 19.95 7.56 6.97
CA GLY A 15 19.03 8.67 6.74
C GLY A 15 18.53 8.76 5.29
N VAL A 16 18.48 7.64 4.58
CA VAL A 16 18.03 7.60 3.18
C VAL A 16 16.53 7.31 3.10
N ASP A 17 15.82 8.04 2.24
CA ASP A 17 14.36 7.95 2.11
C ASP A 17 13.88 6.67 1.40
N TYR A 18 14.65 6.21 0.41
CA TYR A 18 14.29 5.10 -0.47
C TYR A 18 15.44 4.12 -0.70
N LEU A 19 15.12 2.83 -0.75
CA LEU A 19 16.02 1.75 -1.11
C LEU A 19 15.69 1.22 -2.51
N ALA A 20 16.59 1.42 -3.47
CA ALA A 20 16.48 0.82 -4.79
C ALA A 20 17.19 -0.55 -4.84
N THR A 21 16.52 -1.57 -5.38
CA THR A 21 17.14 -2.90 -5.57
C THR A 21 16.86 -3.45 -6.96
N GLY A 22 17.79 -4.21 -7.52
CA GLY A 22 17.66 -4.81 -8.86
C GLY A 22 16.68 -5.99 -8.95
N HIS A 23 15.64 -6.02 -8.12
CA HIS A 23 14.59 -7.03 -8.21
C HIS A 23 13.62 -6.71 -9.34
N TYR A 24 13.11 -7.76 -9.97
CA TYR A 24 12.01 -7.69 -10.92
C TYR A 24 10.70 -7.84 -10.14
N ALA A 25 10.16 -6.71 -9.71
CA ALA A 25 8.84 -6.59 -9.10
C ALA A 25 8.34 -5.17 -9.28
N ARG A 26 7.04 -4.91 -9.11
CA ARG A 26 6.45 -3.57 -9.22
C ARG A 26 5.82 -3.17 -7.88
N ILE A 27 5.85 -1.88 -7.57
CA ILE A 27 5.10 -1.30 -6.46
C ILE A 27 4.02 -0.43 -7.06
N ALA A 28 2.75 -0.70 -6.73
CA ALA A 28 1.63 0.14 -7.10
C ALA A 28 1.21 0.98 -5.90
N ARG A 29 1.01 2.28 -6.13
CA ARG A 29 0.53 3.25 -5.14
C ARG A 29 -0.81 3.79 -5.61
N THR A 30 -1.87 3.47 -4.88
CA THR A 30 -3.20 4.00 -5.13
C THR A 30 -3.35 5.26 -4.32
N THR A 31 -3.29 6.42 -5.00
CA THR A 31 -3.75 7.67 -4.37
C THR A 31 -5.24 7.51 -4.09
N PRO A 32 -5.70 7.78 -2.87
CA PRO A 32 -7.12 7.73 -2.61
C PRO A 32 -7.86 8.71 -3.52
N PRO A 33 -9.11 8.39 -3.93
CA PRO A 33 -9.89 9.31 -4.74
C PRO A 33 -9.97 10.66 -4.01
N ALA A 34 -9.61 11.75 -4.69
CA ALA A 34 -9.79 13.08 -4.16
C ALA A 34 -11.27 13.26 -3.79
N ILE A 35 -11.56 13.46 -2.51
CA ILE A 35 -12.92 13.75 -2.06
C ILE A 35 -13.31 15.08 -2.71
N ASN A 36 -14.13 15.04 -3.75
CA ASN A 36 -14.70 16.24 -4.34
C ASN A 36 -15.77 16.76 -3.40
N THR A 37 -15.47 17.83 -2.66
CA THR A 37 -16.41 18.47 -1.72
C THR A 37 -17.64 19.09 -2.41
N ASN A 38 -17.68 19.09 -3.75
CA ASN A 38 -18.82 19.55 -4.54
C ASN A 38 -19.77 18.42 -4.95
N ASP A 39 -19.55 17.19 -4.48
CA ASP A 39 -20.49 16.09 -4.72
C ASP A 39 -21.72 16.28 -3.80
N PRO A 40 -22.94 16.47 -4.36
CA PRO A 40 -24.15 16.74 -3.58
C PRO A 40 -24.52 15.61 -2.62
N LEU A 41 -23.90 14.43 -2.70
CA LEU A 41 -24.13 13.32 -1.78
C LEU A 41 -23.52 13.53 -0.38
N VAL A 42 -22.52 14.42 -0.23
CA VAL A 42 -21.80 14.62 1.05
C VAL A 42 -22.28 15.87 1.82
N ALA A 43 -22.96 16.80 1.15
CA ALA A 43 -23.41 18.06 1.74
C ALA A 43 -24.58 17.90 2.75
N ALA A 44 -25.18 16.71 2.85
CA ALA A 44 -26.33 16.47 3.72
C ALA A 44 -25.98 16.13 5.18
N THR A 45 -24.71 16.09 5.58
CA THR A 45 -24.31 15.63 6.93
C THR A 45 -23.98 16.77 7.92
N THR A 46 -24.08 18.04 7.53
CA THR A 46 -23.87 19.16 8.48
C THR A 46 -25.17 19.50 9.20
N LEU A 47 -25.48 18.77 10.27
CA LEU A 47 -26.47 19.18 11.27
C LEU A 47 -25.86 20.25 12.20
N PRO A 48 -26.46 21.44 12.35
CA PRO A 48 -26.09 22.36 13.43
C PRO A 48 -26.76 21.96 14.75
N SER A 49 -25.95 21.95 15.80
CA SER A 49 -26.28 21.59 17.18
C SER A 49 -27.05 22.69 17.93
N THR A 50 -28.13 22.26 18.61
CA THR A 50 -28.58 22.62 19.98
C THR A 50 -28.87 24.08 20.42
N SER A 51 -30.13 24.32 20.82
CA SER A 51 -30.62 24.83 22.14
C SER A 51 -32.17 24.92 22.03
N SER A 52 -33.05 24.63 22.99
CA SER A 52 -33.11 24.91 24.43
C SER A 52 -34.34 24.23 25.11
N SER A 53 -34.16 23.81 26.38
CA SER A 53 -35.09 23.70 27.54
C SER A 53 -36.62 23.90 27.42
N THR A 54 -37.43 22.96 27.95
CA THR A 54 -38.32 23.06 29.16
C THR A 54 -39.28 21.85 29.32
N SER A 55 -39.53 21.40 30.56
CA SER A 55 -40.62 20.47 30.99
C SER A 55 -41.78 21.27 31.63
N PRO A 56 -42.89 20.72 32.21
CA PRO A 56 -43.41 19.33 32.35
C PRO A 56 -44.96 19.14 32.15
N ALA A 57 -45.48 17.89 32.32
CA ALA A 57 -46.74 17.48 33.01
C ALA A 57 -47.78 16.56 32.30
N HIS A 58 -48.21 15.54 33.08
CA HIS A 58 -49.48 14.76 33.15
C HIS A 58 -49.93 13.64 32.16
N SER A 59 -49.97 12.42 32.75
CA SER A 59 -51.01 11.36 32.78
C SER A 59 -51.42 10.49 31.57
N ASN A 60 -51.28 9.18 31.82
CA ASN A 60 -52.24 8.07 31.66
C ASN A 60 -52.37 7.22 30.36
N HIS A 61 -52.46 5.90 30.62
CA HIS A 61 -53.09 4.77 29.89
C HIS A 61 -52.42 4.08 28.67
N GLN A 62 -51.91 2.85 28.96
CA GLN A 62 -52.11 1.53 28.33
C GLN A 62 -52.13 1.30 26.79
N SER A 63 -51.33 0.29 26.39
CA SER A 63 -51.57 -0.73 25.34
C SER A 63 -50.68 -0.73 24.07
N THR A 64 -49.89 -1.81 23.96
CA THR A 64 -49.61 -2.65 22.78
C THR A 64 -49.26 -1.99 21.44
N THR A 65 -48.07 -2.28 20.89
CA THR A 65 -47.87 -3.14 19.69
C THR A 65 -46.41 -3.09 19.20
N ALA A 66 -45.94 -4.25 18.72
CA ALA A 66 -45.03 -4.51 17.61
C ALA A 66 -43.75 -3.64 17.42
N ALA A 67 -42.61 -4.35 17.54
CA ALA A 67 -41.48 -4.38 16.61
C ALA A 67 -40.74 -3.07 16.24
N HIS A 68 -39.45 -3.24 15.93
CA HIS A 68 -38.52 -2.26 15.38
C HIS A 68 -37.74 -1.42 16.40
N HIS A 69 -36.70 -2.05 16.97
CA HIS A 69 -35.52 -1.37 17.49
C HIS A 69 -34.35 -1.90 16.65
N SER A 70 -33.79 -1.07 15.76
CA SER A 70 -32.67 -0.17 16.08
C SER A 70 -31.38 -0.97 16.25
N THR A 71 -30.29 -0.74 15.55
CA THR A 71 -29.84 0.36 14.69
C THR A 71 -28.63 -0.21 13.97
N ALA A 72 -28.44 0.19 12.71
CA ALA A 72 -27.23 -0.11 11.94
C ALA A 72 -25.97 0.17 12.77
N ALA A 73 -25.24 -0.88 13.13
CA ALA A 73 -23.99 -0.77 13.86
C ALA A 73 -22.81 -0.76 12.89
N THR A 74 -22.20 0.42 12.82
CA THR A 74 -20.78 0.63 12.51
C THR A 74 -20.38 0.62 11.04
N THR A 75 -20.84 1.64 10.32
CA THR A 75 -20.01 2.26 9.27
C THR A 75 -18.86 3.00 9.96
N ALA A 76 -17.66 2.44 9.94
CA ALA A 76 -16.42 3.20 10.14
C ALA A 76 -15.23 2.43 9.57
N PHE A 77 -14.98 2.57 8.27
CA PHE A 77 -13.60 2.51 7.76
C PHE A 77 -13.34 3.79 6.97
N SER A 78 -13.14 4.88 7.70
CA SER A 78 -12.45 6.06 7.19
C SER A 78 -10.99 5.96 7.63
N SER A 79 -10.16 5.44 6.73
CA SER A 79 -8.78 5.88 6.59
C SER A 79 -8.43 5.70 5.12
N SER A 80 -8.67 6.76 4.37
CA SER A 80 -8.24 6.95 3.00
C SER A 80 -6.71 7.15 2.98
N ALA A 81 -5.96 6.16 3.46
CA ALA A 81 -4.51 6.12 3.32
C ALA A 81 -4.17 5.61 1.91
N ALA A 82 -3.11 6.17 1.30
CA ALA A 82 -2.62 5.69 0.03
C ALA A 82 -2.31 4.19 0.15
N ALA A 83 -2.99 3.36 -0.64
CA ALA A 83 -2.79 1.92 -0.59
C ALA A 83 -1.56 1.57 -1.43
N VAL A 84 -0.57 0.94 -0.81
CA VAL A 84 0.58 0.41 -1.52
C VAL A 84 0.39 -1.09 -1.71
N SER A 85 0.90 -1.65 -2.80
CA SER A 85 0.87 -3.09 -3.04
C SER A 85 2.07 -3.56 -3.85
N LEU A 86 2.51 -4.79 -3.58
CA LEU A 86 3.51 -5.49 -4.37
C LEU A 86 2.80 -6.17 -5.56
N GLN A 87 3.31 -5.93 -6.76
CA GLN A 87 2.75 -6.44 -8.01
C GLN A 87 3.82 -7.14 -8.84
N VAL A 88 3.37 -8.01 -9.74
CA VAL A 88 4.24 -8.73 -10.67
C VAL A 88 5.00 -7.77 -11.59
N ALA A 89 6.23 -8.14 -11.92
CA ALA A 89 7.03 -7.44 -12.92
C ALA A 89 6.48 -7.63 -14.33
N GLU A 90 6.94 -6.78 -15.25
CA GLU A 90 6.64 -6.91 -16.68
C GLU A 90 7.22 -8.20 -17.29
N ASP A 91 8.40 -8.64 -16.83
CA ASP A 91 9.04 -9.89 -17.28
C ASP A 91 8.61 -11.07 -16.39
N PRO A 92 7.70 -11.95 -16.85
CA PRO A 92 7.18 -13.03 -16.00
C PRO A 92 8.22 -14.10 -15.70
N LEU A 93 9.24 -14.25 -16.56
CA LEU A 93 10.32 -15.24 -16.39
C LEU A 93 11.36 -14.78 -15.36
N LYS A 94 11.37 -13.48 -15.05
CA LYS A 94 12.24 -12.89 -14.04
C LYS A 94 11.50 -12.41 -12.81
N ASP A 95 10.17 -12.45 -12.79
CA ASP A 95 9.39 -12.03 -11.64
C ASP A 95 9.90 -12.62 -10.33
N GLN A 96 10.07 -11.75 -9.34
CA GLN A 96 10.60 -12.08 -8.03
C GLN A 96 9.62 -11.74 -6.91
N THR A 97 8.35 -11.48 -7.22
CA THR A 97 7.34 -11.16 -6.19
C THR A 97 7.18 -12.27 -5.17
N TYR A 98 7.31 -13.53 -5.59
CA TYR A 98 7.27 -14.67 -4.68
C TYR A 98 8.34 -14.59 -3.58
N PHE A 99 9.57 -14.17 -3.90
CA PHE A 99 10.63 -14.01 -2.90
C PHE A 99 10.43 -12.79 -2.00
N LEU A 100 9.67 -11.81 -2.47
CA LEU A 100 9.42 -10.53 -1.81
C LEU A 100 8.09 -10.50 -1.03
N CYS A 101 7.30 -11.57 -1.08
CA CYS A 101 5.97 -11.61 -0.48
C CYS A 101 5.96 -11.45 1.05
N GLY A 102 7.10 -11.67 1.71
CA GLY A 102 7.27 -11.48 3.14
C GLY A 102 7.64 -10.06 3.57
N ILE A 103 7.77 -9.11 2.64
CA ILE A 103 8.06 -7.70 2.97
C ILE A 103 6.81 -7.07 3.59
N LEU A 104 6.99 -6.36 4.71
CA LEU A 104 5.89 -5.68 5.38
C LEU A 104 5.31 -4.56 4.49
N GLN A 105 3.98 -4.41 4.50
CA GLN A 105 3.31 -3.42 3.66
C GLN A 105 3.81 -1.98 3.89
N SER A 106 4.11 -1.62 5.13
CA SER A 106 4.69 -0.30 5.49
C SER A 106 6.10 -0.07 4.95
N ASN A 107 6.82 -1.14 4.61
CA ASN A 107 8.17 -1.07 4.06
C ASN A 107 8.14 -0.81 2.55
N LEU A 108 7.07 -1.21 1.85
CA LEU A 108 6.93 -1.04 0.40
C LEU A 108 6.91 0.43 -0.04
N ASP A 109 6.48 1.35 0.83
CA ASP A 109 6.54 2.79 0.55
C ASP A 109 7.95 3.31 0.31
N HIS A 110 8.94 2.67 0.94
CA HIS A 110 10.35 3.09 0.95
C HIS A 110 11.23 2.29 -0.02
N ILE A 111 10.63 1.54 -0.93
CA ILE A 111 11.37 0.66 -1.85
C ILE A 111 11.14 1.08 -3.29
N ILE A 112 12.18 0.95 -4.11
CA ILE A 112 12.12 1.19 -5.55
C ILE A 112 12.64 -0.06 -6.28
N PHE A 113 11.89 -0.54 -7.26
CA PHE A 113 12.30 -1.61 -8.17
C PHE A 113 12.47 -1.06 -9.59
N PRO A 114 13.64 -0.50 -9.96
CA PRO A 114 13.83 0.19 -11.23
C PRO A 114 13.69 -0.72 -12.46
N LEU A 115 13.78 -2.04 -12.28
CA LEU A 115 13.68 -3.00 -13.39
C LEU A 115 12.23 -3.48 -13.63
N HIS A 116 11.24 -2.93 -12.90
CA HIS A 116 9.86 -3.43 -12.91
C HIS A 116 9.22 -3.52 -14.30
N ASN A 117 9.62 -2.65 -15.23
CA ASN A 117 9.02 -2.51 -16.56
C ASN A 117 9.92 -3.00 -17.71
N LEU A 118 10.97 -3.76 -17.39
CA LEU A 118 11.98 -4.18 -18.35
C LEU A 118 12.12 -5.68 -18.37
N HIS A 119 12.25 -6.23 -19.58
CA HIS A 119 12.73 -7.59 -19.78
C HIS A 119 14.22 -7.70 -19.53
N LYS A 120 14.69 -8.90 -19.15
CA LYS A 120 16.12 -9.12 -18.90
C LYS A 120 17.00 -8.73 -20.08
N GLU A 121 16.53 -8.98 -21.29
CA GLU A 121 17.24 -8.68 -22.52
C GLU A 121 17.39 -7.16 -22.72
N GLN A 122 16.33 -6.39 -22.44
CA GLN A 122 16.36 -4.93 -22.48
C GLN A 122 17.38 -4.38 -21.46
N VAL A 123 17.38 -4.91 -20.22
CA VAL A 123 18.38 -4.53 -19.20
C VAL A 123 19.81 -4.82 -19.68
N ARG A 124 20.03 -5.93 -20.40
CA ARG A 124 21.34 -6.27 -20.98
C ARG A 124 21.71 -5.41 -22.17
N SER A 125 20.75 -4.96 -22.98
CA SER A 125 21.01 -3.98 -24.03
C SER A 125 21.48 -2.67 -23.39
N ILE A 126 20.70 -2.13 -22.46
CA ILE A 126 21.02 -0.89 -21.75
C ILE A 126 22.40 -0.98 -21.08
N ALA A 127 22.71 -2.09 -20.43
CA ALA A 127 24.02 -2.27 -19.80
C ALA A 127 25.18 -2.25 -20.81
N ARG A 128 24.99 -2.82 -22.02
CA ARG A 128 25.96 -2.80 -23.12
C ARG A 128 26.10 -1.41 -23.73
N ASP A 129 24.97 -0.75 -23.97
CA ASP A 129 24.91 0.59 -24.54
C ASP A 129 25.60 1.63 -23.63
N LEU A 130 25.50 1.43 -22.31
CA LEU A 130 26.18 2.23 -21.29
C LEU A 130 27.61 1.75 -20.95
N ASN A 131 28.09 0.68 -21.59
CA ASN A 131 29.39 0.06 -21.34
C ASN A 131 29.65 -0.24 -19.84
N LEU A 132 28.66 -0.81 -19.15
CA LEU A 132 28.78 -1.12 -17.73
C LEU A 132 29.73 -2.30 -17.51
N PRO A 133 30.59 -2.27 -16.47
CA PRO A 133 31.59 -3.33 -16.24
C PRO A 133 30.97 -4.71 -15.96
N ASN A 134 29.69 -4.77 -15.62
CA ASN A 134 28.95 -6.00 -15.32
C ASN A 134 28.04 -6.47 -16.48
N GLN A 135 28.10 -5.84 -17.65
CA GLN A 135 27.19 -6.08 -18.78
C GLN A 135 27.11 -7.57 -19.20
N ASP A 136 28.24 -8.27 -19.20
CA ASP A 136 28.36 -9.68 -19.62
C ASP A 136 28.31 -10.66 -18.44
N ARG A 137 28.10 -10.16 -17.21
CA ARG A 137 28.08 -11.02 -16.03
C ARG A 137 26.88 -11.97 -16.11
N ARG A 138 27.16 -13.27 -15.94
CA ARG A 138 26.11 -14.30 -15.85
C ARG A 138 25.20 -14.02 -14.65
N SER A 139 23.89 -14.23 -14.82
CA SER A 139 22.95 -14.17 -13.71
C SER A 139 23.34 -15.19 -12.63
N SER A 140 23.32 -14.77 -11.37
CA SER A 140 23.48 -15.68 -10.24
C SER A 140 22.41 -16.77 -10.30
N ALA A 141 22.84 -18.01 -10.05
CA ALA A 141 21.96 -19.17 -9.95
C ALA A 141 22.33 -19.92 -8.66
N GLY A 142 21.33 -20.49 -7.98
CA GLY A 142 21.48 -21.13 -6.67
C GLY A 142 20.97 -20.27 -5.53
N ILE A 143 21.23 -20.71 -4.29
CA ILE A 143 20.73 -20.07 -3.07
C ILE A 143 21.43 -18.71 -2.88
N CYS A 144 20.65 -17.66 -2.62
CA CYS A 144 21.16 -16.31 -2.41
C CYS A 144 22.21 -16.26 -1.29
N MET A 145 23.40 -15.74 -1.60
CA MET A 145 24.56 -15.63 -0.71
C MET A 145 25.24 -16.94 -0.30
N VAL A 146 24.87 -18.08 -0.88
CA VAL A 146 25.64 -19.33 -0.78
C VAL A 146 26.40 -19.48 -2.10
N GLY A 147 27.73 -19.45 -2.04
CA GLY A 147 28.57 -19.64 -3.22
C GLY A 147 28.36 -21.01 -3.86
N ARG A 148 28.68 -21.14 -5.15
CA ARG A 148 28.84 -22.46 -5.77
C ARG A 148 30.10 -23.10 -5.17
N ARG A 149 29.94 -24.27 -4.55
CA ARG A 149 31.07 -25.13 -4.12
C ARG A 149 31.64 -25.86 -5.33
#